data_AF-A0A8T0DBJ9-F1
#
_entry.id   AF-A0A8T0DBJ9-F1
#
_cell.length_a   1.000
_cell.length_b   1.000
_cell.length_c   1.000
_cell.angle_alpha   90.00
_cell.angle_beta   90.00
_cell.angle_gamma   90.00
#
_symmetry.space_group_name_H-M   'P 1'
#
loop_
_entity.id
_entity.type
_entity.pdbx_description
1 polymer ?
#
loop_
_entity_poly.entity_id
_entity_poly.type
_entity_poly.pdbx_seq_one_letter_code
_entity_poly.pdbx_strand_id
1 'polypeptide(L)'
;MFLFGALFLIVRVAETGAVSCLDDDGNPVEWFIGYKFPGGYEYAVLIPGSTSWNKSTNKIHQDGMMKNTFEAMYHLNDTPNSFYGMYNDEKPDERLLASRYWWGHMKGALSFELGKGGFWLIHSIPKLSEQTGTYKYPSTGRIYGQHFFCVSLPDTSVPQIVKQLIIARPLFQDSYLAPKLAGLYPNLSLLLNNSLVRSTPHSIVNLSSLHGSLKMKHFSKSKAYGSGKSFSVDSVFFVFCWISAW
;
A
#
# COMPACT_ATOMS: atom_id res chain seq x y z
N MET A 1 54.09 33.01 -13.39
CA MET A 1 53.03 32.33 -14.16
C MET A 1 52.15 31.61 -13.15
N PHE A 2 51.06 32.24 -12.72
CA PHE A 2 50.16 31.71 -11.68
C PHE A 2 49.07 30.85 -12.35
N LEU A 3 49.05 29.55 -12.03
CA LEU A 3 47.95 28.66 -12.39
C LEU A 3 46.80 28.83 -11.40
N PHE A 4 45.66 29.33 -11.87
CA PHE A 4 44.40 29.26 -11.14
C PHE A 4 43.77 27.88 -11.39
N GLY A 5 43.74 27.03 -10.37
CA GLY A 5 42.98 25.78 -10.37
C GLY A 5 41.52 26.08 -9.99
N ALA A 6 40.58 25.84 -10.91
CA ALA A 6 39.16 25.92 -10.62
C ALA A 6 38.70 24.64 -9.88
N LEU A 7 38.28 24.79 -8.63
CA LEU A 7 37.67 23.73 -7.83
C LEU A 7 36.20 23.60 -8.22
N PHE A 8 35.85 22.58 -9.00
CA PHE A 8 34.46 22.25 -9.30
C PHE A 8 33.82 21.56 -8.08
N LEU A 9 33.01 22.32 -7.33
CA LEU A 9 32.07 21.78 -6.35
C LEU A 9 30.97 21.01 -7.09
N ILE A 10 31.05 19.69 -7.10
CA ILE A 10 29.96 18.82 -7.56
C ILE A 10 28.87 18.85 -6.49
N VAL A 11 27.89 19.73 -6.66
CA VAL A 11 26.64 19.68 -5.89
C VAL A 11 25.87 18.47 -6.38
N ARG A 12 25.92 17.35 -5.63
CA ARG A 12 25.02 16.23 -5.88
C ARG A 12 23.62 16.67 -5.46
N VAL A 13 22.80 17.06 -6.43
CA VAL A 13 21.35 17.09 -6.24
C VAL A 13 20.95 15.64 -6.00
N ALA A 14 20.55 15.31 -4.78
CA ALA A 14 19.88 14.05 -4.52
C ALA A 14 18.55 14.11 -5.27
N GLU A 15 18.45 13.40 -6.40
CA GLU A 15 17.14 13.10 -6.95
C GLU A 15 16.37 12.37 -5.85
N THR A 16 15.34 13.03 -5.32
CA THR A 16 14.37 12.37 -4.46
C THR A 16 13.74 11.28 -5.31
N GLY A 17 14.13 10.03 -5.06
CA GLY A 17 13.60 8.87 -5.76
C GLY A 17 12.07 8.84 -5.68
N ALA A 18 11.44 8.20 -6.66
CA ALA A 18 10.01 7.93 -6.62
C ALA A 18 9.63 7.26 -5.30
N VAL A 19 8.45 7.57 -4.76
CA VAL A 19 7.91 6.79 -3.65
C VAL A 19 7.84 5.31 -4.06
N SER A 20 8.29 4.40 -3.20
CA SER A 20 8.35 2.96 -3.49
C SER A 20 8.19 2.13 -2.22
N CYS A 21 8.10 0.81 -2.36
CA CYS A 21 8.36 -0.08 -1.23
C CYS A 21 9.81 0.09 -0.78
N LEU A 22 10.02 0.17 0.53
CA LEU A 22 11.34 0.28 1.14
C LEU A 22 11.65 -0.94 2.00
N ASP A 23 12.91 -1.36 2.03
CA ASP A 23 13.38 -2.40 2.93
C ASP A 23 13.65 -1.90 4.35
N ASP A 24 14.22 -2.78 5.19
CA ASP A 24 14.49 -2.47 6.59
C ASP A 24 15.51 -1.36 6.78
N ASP A 25 16.42 -1.21 5.82
CA ASP A 25 17.46 -0.19 5.81
C ASP A 25 17.03 1.08 5.05
N GLY A 26 15.80 1.10 4.53
CA GLY A 26 15.21 2.23 3.81
C GLY A 26 15.57 2.28 2.32
N ASN A 27 16.14 1.20 1.76
CA ASN A 27 16.46 1.14 0.35
C ASN A 27 15.23 0.77 -0.48
N PRO A 28 15.06 1.33 -1.70
CA PRO A 28 14.01 0.93 -2.62
C PRO A 28 14.07 -0.55 -2.99
N VAL A 29 12.93 -1.24 -2.92
CA VAL A 29 12.76 -2.63 -3.39
C VAL A 29 11.56 -2.73 -4.32
N GLU A 30 11.60 -3.68 -5.26
CA GLU A 30 10.48 -3.89 -6.19
C GLU A 30 9.24 -4.46 -5.50
N TRP A 31 9.41 -5.30 -4.49
CA TRP A 31 8.34 -5.85 -3.69
C TRP A 31 8.89 -6.38 -2.36
N PHE A 32 8.01 -6.57 -1.39
CA PHE A 32 8.30 -7.38 -0.23
C PHE A 32 7.05 -8.11 0.25
N ILE A 33 7.22 -9.32 0.76
CA ILE A 33 6.20 -10.05 1.52
C ILE A 33 6.73 -10.18 2.94
N GLY A 34 5.93 -9.83 3.93
CA GLY A 34 6.31 -9.97 5.32
C GLY A 34 5.24 -10.63 6.16
N TYR A 35 5.71 -11.25 7.24
CA TYR A 35 4.90 -11.93 8.24
C TYR A 35 5.39 -11.57 9.63
N LYS A 36 4.58 -10.82 10.37
CA LYS A 36 4.80 -10.58 11.80
C LYS A 36 4.37 -11.80 12.59
N PHE A 37 5.21 -12.25 13.52
CA PHE A 37 4.93 -13.39 14.39
C PHE A 37 3.92 -13.02 15.50
N PRO A 38 3.06 -13.96 15.94
CA PRO A 38 2.15 -13.75 17.06
C PRO A 38 2.91 -13.52 18.38
N GLY A 39 2.26 -12.86 19.35
CA GLY A 39 2.80 -12.66 20.70
C GLY A 39 3.97 -11.65 20.80
N GLY A 40 4.32 -10.97 19.72
CA GLY A 40 5.46 -10.06 19.65
C GLY A 40 5.37 -9.04 18.52
N TYR A 41 6.53 -8.47 18.18
CA TYR A 41 6.69 -7.49 17.09
C TYR A 41 7.78 -7.89 16.10
N GLU A 42 8.40 -9.04 16.32
CA GLU A 42 9.28 -9.69 15.36
C GLU A 42 8.52 -10.04 14.09
N TYR A 43 9.21 -9.96 12.96
CA TYR A 43 8.69 -10.36 11.67
C TYR A 43 9.81 -10.94 10.82
N ALA A 44 9.43 -11.69 9.80
CA ALA A 44 10.32 -12.13 8.74
C ALA A 44 9.78 -11.67 7.39
N VAL A 45 10.68 -11.52 6.43
CA VAL A 45 10.38 -10.97 5.11
C VAL A 45 11.02 -11.77 3.98
N LEU A 46 10.42 -11.64 2.81
CA LEU A 46 10.92 -12.04 1.51
C LEU A 46 10.99 -10.79 0.64
N ILE A 47 12.14 -10.59 0.00
CA ILE A 47 12.39 -9.54 -0.98
C ILE A 47 12.88 -10.17 -2.29
N PRO A 48 12.93 -9.44 -3.42
CA PRO A 48 13.53 -9.93 -4.65
C PRO A 48 14.87 -10.65 -4.41
N GLY A 49 14.99 -11.87 -4.93
CA GLY A 49 16.21 -12.69 -4.80
C GLY A 49 16.36 -13.46 -3.48
N SER A 50 15.45 -13.29 -2.50
CA SER A 50 15.45 -14.13 -1.29
C SER A 50 15.21 -15.60 -1.64
N THR A 51 16.04 -16.50 -1.09
CA THR A 51 15.86 -17.96 -1.19
C THR A 51 15.15 -18.55 0.03
N SER A 52 15.04 -17.80 1.12
CA SER A 52 14.36 -18.16 2.36
C SER A 52 13.85 -16.92 3.08
N TRP A 53 12.95 -17.11 4.05
CA TRP A 53 12.47 -16.03 4.91
C TRP A 53 13.62 -15.48 5.76
N ASN A 54 13.85 -14.17 5.68
CA ASN A 54 14.85 -13.49 6.50
C ASN A 54 14.16 -12.84 7.70
N LYS A 55 14.58 -13.18 8.93
CA LYS A 55 14.05 -12.58 10.14
C LYS A 55 14.65 -11.19 10.32
N SER A 56 13.79 -10.18 10.40
CA SER A 56 14.22 -8.81 10.63
C SER A 56 14.84 -8.63 12.02
N THR A 57 15.85 -7.77 12.11
CA THR A 57 16.40 -7.28 13.38
C THR A 57 15.53 -6.19 13.99
N ASN A 58 14.72 -5.50 13.17
CA ASN A 58 13.79 -4.48 13.60
C ASN A 58 12.54 -5.08 14.26
N LYS A 59 11.81 -4.24 14.98
CA LYS A 59 10.47 -4.57 15.47
C LYS A 59 9.46 -3.77 14.65
N ILE A 60 8.45 -4.44 14.11
CA ILE A 60 7.50 -3.83 13.15
C ILE A 60 6.84 -2.56 13.69
N HIS A 61 6.64 -2.46 15.00
CA HIS A 61 6.02 -1.30 15.64
C HIS A 61 6.93 -0.07 15.80
N GLN A 62 8.23 -0.23 15.60
CA GLN A 62 9.24 0.81 15.83
C GLN A 62 9.88 1.25 14.54
N ASP A 63 10.38 0.31 13.72
CA ASP A 63 11.23 0.56 12.56
C ASP A 63 11.05 -0.53 11.47
N GLY A 64 11.73 -0.32 10.35
CA GLY A 64 11.83 -1.28 9.25
C GLY A 64 10.81 -1.05 8.12
N MET A 65 10.66 -2.05 7.25
CA MET A 65 10.02 -1.91 5.92
C MET A 65 8.66 -1.19 5.95
N MET A 66 7.80 -1.57 6.89
CA MET A 66 6.46 -1.00 7.01
C MET A 66 6.51 0.47 7.42
N LYS A 67 7.31 0.83 8.43
CA LYS A 67 7.47 2.24 8.82
C LYS A 67 8.09 3.05 7.69
N ASN A 68 9.21 2.57 7.14
CA ASN A 68 9.93 3.25 6.07
C ASN A 68 8.99 3.55 4.88
N THR A 69 8.21 2.56 4.44
CA THR A 69 7.28 2.70 3.32
C THR A 69 6.12 3.65 3.63
N PHE A 70 5.53 3.58 4.83
CA PHE A 70 4.42 4.47 5.22
C PHE A 70 4.88 5.92 5.42
N GLU A 71 6.02 6.14 6.07
CA GLU A 71 6.56 7.50 6.27
C GLU A 71 6.96 8.14 4.93
N ALA A 72 7.56 7.37 4.02
CA ALA A 72 7.85 7.84 2.67
C ALA A 72 6.58 8.26 1.89
N MET A 73 5.45 7.59 2.11
CA MET A 73 4.15 7.98 1.56
C MET A 73 3.68 9.33 2.10
N TYR A 74 3.76 9.55 3.42
CA TYR A 74 3.30 10.81 4.02
C TYR A 74 4.12 12.02 3.57
N HIS A 75 5.39 11.83 3.19
CA HIS A 75 6.21 12.88 2.61
C HIS A 75 5.71 13.39 1.24
N LEU A 76 4.76 12.70 0.59
CA LEU A 76 4.13 13.20 -0.64
C LEU A 76 3.09 14.29 -0.42
N ASN A 77 2.79 14.64 0.84
CA ASN A 77 1.93 15.78 1.11
C ASN A 77 2.49 17.05 0.45
N ASP A 78 1.62 17.85 -0.15
CA ASP A 78 1.97 19.04 -0.94
C ASP A 78 2.91 18.80 -2.15
N THR A 79 3.17 17.54 -2.52
CA THR A 79 3.96 17.22 -3.71
C THR A 79 3.09 17.35 -4.97
N PRO A 80 3.56 18.01 -6.05
CA PRO A 80 2.83 18.09 -7.30
C PRO A 80 2.65 16.72 -7.95
N ASN A 81 1.51 16.52 -8.62
CA ASN A 81 1.21 15.29 -9.38
C ASN A 81 1.32 13.99 -8.55
N SER A 82 1.18 14.07 -7.23
CA SER A 82 1.17 12.92 -6.35
C SER A 82 -0.19 12.72 -5.67
N PHE A 83 -0.40 11.50 -5.19
CA PHE A 83 -1.47 11.18 -4.27
C PHE A 83 -1.04 10.05 -3.36
N TYR A 84 -1.67 10.00 -2.18
CA TYR A 84 -1.66 8.80 -1.37
C TYR A 84 -3.05 8.54 -0.80
N GLY A 85 -3.28 7.29 -0.44
CA GLY A 85 -4.44 6.89 0.30
C GLY A 85 -4.08 5.73 1.22
N MET A 86 -4.64 5.78 2.42
CA MET A 86 -4.49 4.74 3.41
C MET A 86 -5.86 4.29 3.86
N TYR A 87 -6.09 2.99 3.84
CA TYR A 87 -7.38 2.40 4.15
C TYR A 87 -7.30 1.33 5.22
N ASN A 88 -8.31 1.31 6.09
CA ASN A 88 -8.48 0.33 7.15
C ASN A 88 -9.95 0.32 7.58
N ASP A 89 -10.60 -0.85 7.52
CA ASP A 89 -12.01 -0.99 7.94
C ASP A 89 -12.19 -0.93 9.47
N GLU A 90 -11.11 -1.10 10.22
CA GLU A 90 -11.06 -1.01 11.68
C GLU A 90 -10.34 0.26 12.12
N LYS A 91 -10.76 1.42 11.61
CA LYS A 91 -10.14 2.70 11.94
C LYS A 91 -10.21 3.02 13.45
N PRO A 92 -9.28 3.83 13.98
CA PRO A 92 -9.27 4.19 15.41
C PRO A 92 -10.48 5.02 15.86
N ASP A 93 -11.06 5.83 14.97
CA ASP A 93 -12.19 6.71 15.30
C ASP A 93 -13.53 5.99 15.20
N GLU A 94 -14.16 5.75 16.36
CA GLU A 94 -15.41 5.01 16.54
C GLU A 94 -16.63 5.66 15.83
N ARG A 95 -16.54 6.90 15.36
CA ARG A 95 -17.69 7.65 14.80
C ARG A 95 -18.23 7.11 13.48
N LEU A 96 -17.53 6.19 12.78
CA LEU A 96 -18.05 5.53 11.56
C LEU A 96 -18.42 4.05 11.77
N LEU A 97 -18.47 3.55 13.02
CA LEU A 97 -18.85 2.17 13.31
C LEU A 97 -20.23 1.79 12.74
N ALA A 98 -21.17 2.73 12.65
CA ALA A 98 -22.48 2.52 12.05
C ALA A 98 -22.42 2.10 10.57
N SER A 99 -21.30 2.39 9.88
CA SER A 99 -21.11 2.09 8.46
C SER A 99 -20.25 0.84 8.19
N ARG A 100 -19.75 0.14 9.23
CA ARG A 100 -18.82 -1.01 9.08
C ARG A 100 -19.31 -2.11 8.13
N TYR A 101 -20.63 -2.32 8.05
CA TYR A 101 -21.25 -3.35 7.20
C TYR A 101 -21.28 -3.01 5.70
N TRP A 102 -20.83 -1.80 5.34
CA TRP A 102 -20.80 -1.29 3.98
C TRP A 102 -19.40 -1.28 3.36
N TRP A 103 -18.36 -1.44 4.17
CA TRP A 103 -16.96 -1.41 3.74
C TRP A 103 -16.40 -2.82 3.56
N GLY A 104 -15.47 -2.99 2.64
CA GLY A 104 -14.71 -4.22 2.49
C GLY A 104 -13.74 -4.41 3.66
N HIS A 105 -13.58 -5.66 4.10
CA HIS A 105 -12.62 -6.05 5.13
C HIS A 105 -11.20 -6.06 4.59
N MET A 106 -10.65 -4.87 4.36
CA MET A 106 -9.34 -4.70 3.74
C MET A 106 -8.60 -3.51 4.32
N LYS A 107 -7.27 -3.66 4.33
CA LYS A 107 -6.36 -2.70 4.95
C LYS A 107 -5.12 -2.58 4.08
N GLY A 108 -4.56 -1.38 4.00
CA GLY A 108 -3.46 -1.11 3.09
C GLY A 108 -3.24 0.37 2.82
N ALA A 109 -2.30 0.62 1.91
CA ALA A 109 -1.93 1.96 1.49
C ALA A 109 -1.52 1.94 0.02
N LEU A 110 -1.76 3.03 -0.69
CA LEU A 110 -1.22 3.26 -2.02
C LEU A 110 -0.67 4.67 -2.10
N SER A 111 0.42 4.82 -2.83
CA SER A 111 1.13 6.10 -2.96
C SER A 111 1.78 6.18 -4.31
N PHE A 112 1.55 7.26 -5.05
CA PHE A 112 2.09 7.43 -6.41
C PHE A 112 2.47 8.88 -6.67
N GLU A 113 3.57 9.07 -7.40
CA GLU A 113 3.91 10.30 -8.10
C GLU A 113 3.83 10.02 -9.60
N LEU A 114 2.87 10.65 -10.30
CA LEU A 114 2.63 10.37 -11.72
C LEU A 114 3.85 10.76 -12.56
N GLY A 115 4.23 9.90 -13.51
CA GLY A 115 5.48 10.00 -14.26
C GLY A 115 6.70 9.36 -13.58
N LYS A 116 6.63 9.01 -12.29
CA LYS A 116 7.71 8.31 -11.56
C LYS A 116 7.33 6.92 -11.07
N GLY A 117 6.06 6.68 -10.79
CA GLY A 117 5.57 5.41 -10.24
C GLY A 117 5.19 5.53 -8.76
N GLY A 118 5.08 4.40 -8.09
CA GLY A 118 4.59 4.36 -6.73
C GLY A 118 4.63 2.97 -6.12
N PHE A 119 3.85 2.79 -5.06
CA PHE A 119 3.61 1.48 -4.48
C PHE A 119 2.14 1.22 -4.17
N TRP A 120 1.81 -0.06 -4.08
CA TRP A 120 0.57 -0.53 -3.45
C TRP A 120 0.90 -1.58 -2.39
N LEU A 121 0.38 -1.37 -1.19
CA LEU A 121 0.62 -2.16 0.00
C LEU A 121 -0.71 -2.69 0.54
N ILE A 122 -0.79 -3.99 0.81
CA ILE A 122 -1.93 -4.66 1.43
C ILE A 122 -1.46 -5.35 2.70
N HIS A 123 -2.22 -5.23 3.79
CA HIS A 123 -1.89 -5.86 5.07
C HIS A 123 -3.13 -6.31 5.84
N SER A 124 -2.91 -7.03 6.95
CA SER A 124 -3.98 -7.46 7.86
C SER A 124 -4.06 -6.71 9.20
N ILE A 125 -3.10 -5.82 9.49
CA ILE A 125 -2.96 -5.13 10.78
C ILE A 125 -4.14 -4.16 11.07
N PRO A 126 -5.05 -4.49 12.01
CA PRO A 126 -6.17 -3.62 12.38
C PRO A 126 -5.69 -2.31 13.00
N LYS A 127 -6.43 -1.21 12.81
CA LYS A 127 -6.14 0.11 13.41
C LYS A 127 -4.80 0.75 13.02
N LEU A 128 -4.02 0.12 12.13
CA LEU A 128 -2.85 0.77 11.56
C LEU A 128 -3.33 1.85 10.60
N SER A 129 -2.98 3.12 10.78
CA SER A 129 -2.17 3.75 11.80
C SER A 129 -3.11 4.45 12.77
N GLU A 130 -2.74 4.44 14.05
CA GLU A 130 -3.55 5.08 15.09
C GLU A 130 -3.55 6.61 14.99
N GLN A 131 -2.66 7.19 14.17
CA GLN A 131 -2.52 8.63 13.95
C GLN A 131 -2.36 8.93 12.46
N THR A 132 -3.04 9.97 11.97
CA THR A 132 -2.89 10.45 10.58
C THR A 132 -1.52 11.07 10.35
N GLY A 133 -0.97 10.91 9.14
CA GLY A 133 0.30 11.52 8.74
C GLY A 133 1.55 10.90 9.34
N THR A 134 1.46 9.77 10.05
CA THR A 134 2.63 9.07 10.63
C THR A 134 2.37 7.58 10.79
N TYR A 135 3.43 6.79 10.80
CA TYR A 135 3.39 5.37 11.16
C TYR A 135 3.34 5.18 12.68
N LYS A 136 2.11 5.09 13.20
CA LYS A 136 1.82 4.64 14.56
C LYS A 136 1.22 3.23 14.56
N TYR A 137 2.00 2.24 14.99
CA TYR A 137 1.57 0.85 15.08
C TYR A 137 0.69 0.60 16.33
N PRO A 138 -0.44 -0.09 16.20
CA PRO A 138 -1.37 -0.31 17.30
C PRO A 138 -0.85 -1.34 18.30
N SER A 139 -1.02 -1.05 19.59
CA SER A 139 -0.60 -1.96 20.67
C SER A 139 -1.31 -3.33 20.57
N THR A 140 -2.56 -3.35 20.13
CA THR A 140 -3.36 -4.57 19.89
C THR A 140 -2.79 -5.44 18.76
N GLY A 141 -2.00 -4.87 17.85
CA GLY A 141 -1.33 -5.60 16.76
C GLY A 141 -0.27 -6.59 17.24
N ARG A 142 0.09 -6.59 18.54
CA ARG A 142 1.02 -7.55 19.14
C ARG A 142 0.50 -9.00 19.13
N ILE A 143 -0.81 -9.18 19.35
CA ILE A 143 -1.40 -10.48 19.75
C ILE A 143 -1.28 -11.52 18.62
N TYR A 144 -1.78 -11.19 17.44
CA TYR A 144 -1.88 -12.13 16.32
C TYR A 144 -0.75 -11.98 15.32
N GLY A 145 -0.51 -13.04 14.54
CA GLY A 145 0.33 -12.94 13.34
C GLY A 145 -0.34 -12.03 12.31
N GLN A 146 0.48 -11.31 11.53
CA GLN A 146 -0.02 -10.36 10.52
C GLN A 146 0.79 -10.49 9.23
N HIS A 147 0.12 -10.57 8.09
CA HIS A 147 0.76 -10.57 6.78
C HIS A 147 0.70 -9.17 6.17
N PHE A 148 1.73 -8.85 5.39
CA PHE A 148 1.80 -7.60 4.62
C PHE A 148 2.56 -7.84 3.32
N PHE A 149 2.12 -7.18 2.25
CA PHE A 149 2.72 -7.26 0.93
C PHE A 149 2.73 -5.87 0.32
N CYS A 150 3.90 -5.46 -0.13
CA CYS A 150 4.08 -4.22 -0.88
C CYS A 150 4.67 -4.54 -2.24
N VAL A 151 4.20 -3.85 -3.27
CA VAL A 151 4.80 -3.88 -4.60
C VAL A 151 4.96 -2.47 -5.14
N SER A 152 6.16 -2.16 -5.61
CA SER A 152 6.49 -0.95 -6.36
C SER A 152 6.01 -1.13 -7.79
N LEU A 153 5.25 -0.18 -8.30
CA LEU A 153 4.48 -0.29 -9.54
C LEU A 153 4.67 0.95 -10.43
N PRO A 154 4.60 0.78 -11.76
CA PRO A 154 4.51 1.92 -12.66
C PRO A 154 3.17 2.64 -12.48
N ASP A 155 3.13 3.93 -12.76
CA ASP A 155 1.92 4.76 -12.72
C ASP A 155 0.81 4.26 -13.68
N THR A 156 1.19 3.58 -14.77
CA THR A 156 0.27 2.87 -15.68
C THR A 156 -0.58 1.77 -15.01
N SER A 157 -0.27 1.39 -13.76
CA SER A 157 -1.07 0.46 -12.95
C SER A 157 -2.22 1.13 -12.17
N VAL A 158 -2.20 2.46 -12.02
CA VAL A 158 -3.16 3.21 -11.20
C VAL A 158 -4.61 2.97 -11.62
N PRO A 159 -4.99 3.00 -12.91
CA PRO A 159 -6.37 2.73 -13.32
C PRO A 159 -6.87 1.33 -12.89
N GLN A 160 -6.00 0.31 -12.96
CA GLN A 160 -6.30 -1.06 -12.55
C GLN A 160 -6.48 -1.13 -11.03
N ILE A 161 -5.59 -0.50 -10.24
CA ILE A 161 -5.71 -0.45 -8.78
C ILE A 161 -7.00 0.26 -8.37
N VAL A 162 -7.27 1.45 -8.93
CA VAL A 162 -8.48 2.23 -8.63
C VAL A 162 -9.73 1.41 -8.94
N LYS A 163 -9.77 0.69 -10.07
CA LYS A 163 -10.88 -0.23 -10.39
C LYS A 163 -11.04 -1.34 -9.34
N GLN A 164 -9.94 -1.96 -8.90
CA GLN A 164 -9.96 -3.03 -7.90
C GLN A 164 -10.44 -2.51 -6.53
N LEU A 165 -9.98 -1.33 -6.11
CA LEU A 165 -10.38 -0.69 -4.86
C LEU A 165 -11.83 -0.22 -4.89
N ILE A 166 -12.33 0.33 -6.00
CA ILE A 166 -13.76 0.67 -6.16
C ILE A 166 -14.64 -0.56 -5.95
N ILE A 167 -14.25 -1.72 -6.48
CA ILE A 167 -15.00 -2.98 -6.32
C ILE A 167 -14.94 -3.47 -4.87
N ALA A 168 -13.74 -3.45 -4.26
CA ALA A 168 -13.52 -3.96 -2.89
C ALA A 168 -14.09 -3.03 -1.82
N ARG A 169 -14.23 -1.74 -2.13
CA ARG A 169 -14.78 -0.69 -1.30
C ARG A 169 -14.09 -0.56 0.07
N PRO A 170 -12.77 -0.26 0.10
CA PRO A 170 -12.07 0.04 1.34
C PRO A 170 -12.63 1.30 2.01
N LEU A 171 -12.38 1.43 3.31
CA LEU A 171 -12.56 2.67 4.06
C LEU A 171 -11.23 3.42 4.14
N PHE A 172 -11.07 4.52 3.40
CA PHE A 172 -9.92 5.41 3.52
C PHE A 172 -10.01 6.24 4.81
N GLN A 173 -8.91 6.28 5.56
CA GLN A 173 -8.81 7.00 6.84
C GLN A 173 -7.85 8.19 6.78
N ASP A 174 -6.94 8.18 5.81
CA ASP A 174 -6.00 9.27 5.53
C ASP A 174 -5.72 9.27 4.02
N SER A 175 -5.66 10.45 3.43
CA SER A 175 -5.44 10.59 1.99
C SER A 175 -5.01 12.00 1.64
N TYR A 176 -4.18 12.10 0.61
CA TYR A 176 -3.84 13.34 -0.06
C TYR A 176 -4.03 13.15 -1.56
N LEU A 177 -4.56 14.18 -2.23
CA LEU A 177 -4.69 14.22 -3.68
C LEU A 177 -4.29 15.61 -4.14
N ALA A 178 -3.20 15.70 -4.91
CA ALA A 178 -2.77 16.97 -5.47
C ALA A 178 -3.92 17.61 -6.27
N PRO A 179 -4.22 18.92 -6.10
CA PRO A 179 -5.43 19.54 -6.67
C PRO A 179 -5.61 19.36 -8.18
N LYS A 180 -4.51 19.34 -8.93
CA LYS A 180 -4.52 19.10 -10.39
C LYS A 180 -5.04 17.71 -10.77
N LEU A 181 -4.84 16.70 -9.91
CA LEU A 181 -5.26 15.33 -10.16
C LEU A 181 -6.74 15.10 -9.92
N ALA A 182 -7.40 15.91 -9.08
CA ALA A 182 -8.81 15.75 -8.75
C ALA A 182 -9.72 15.80 -9.98
N GLY A 183 -9.46 16.71 -10.91
CA GLY A 183 -10.21 16.82 -12.17
C GLY A 183 -9.82 15.77 -13.22
N LEU A 184 -8.58 15.29 -13.19
CA LEU A 184 -8.06 14.32 -14.16
C LEU A 184 -8.45 12.88 -13.82
N TYR A 185 -8.58 12.57 -12.52
CA TYR A 185 -8.90 11.24 -12.01
C TYR A 185 -10.13 11.28 -11.09
N PRO A 186 -11.34 11.51 -11.63
CA PRO A 186 -12.55 11.68 -10.82
C PRO A 186 -12.86 10.44 -9.97
N ASN A 187 -12.64 9.24 -10.52
CA ASN A 187 -12.83 7.99 -9.77
C ASN A 187 -11.84 7.82 -8.61
N LEU A 188 -10.61 8.31 -8.75
CA LEU A 188 -9.64 8.33 -7.65
C LEU A 188 -10.08 9.33 -6.58
N SER A 189 -10.53 10.52 -6.97
CA SER A 189 -11.05 11.52 -6.02
C SER A 189 -12.26 11.00 -5.24
N LEU A 190 -13.24 10.39 -5.92
CA LEU A 190 -14.39 9.78 -5.28
C LEU A 190 -13.97 8.64 -4.32
N LEU A 191 -13.03 7.80 -4.76
CA LEU A 191 -12.51 6.69 -3.96
C LEU A 191 -11.84 7.18 -2.66
N LEU A 192 -10.92 8.14 -2.74
CA LEU A 192 -10.22 8.69 -1.58
C LEU A 192 -11.17 9.43 -0.62
N ASN A 193 -12.24 10.04 -1.14
CA ASN A 193 -13.30 10.69 -0.36
C ASN A 193 -14.37 9.70 0.14
N ASN A 194 -14.13 8.39 0.09
CA ASN A 194 -15.07 7.35 0.53
C ASN A 194 -16.46 7.43 -0.14
N SER A 195 -16.53 8.01 -1.35
CA SER A 195 -17.78 8.15 -2.11
C SER A 195 -18.11 6.87 -2.85
N LEU A 196 -19.41 6.56 -2.95
CA LEU A 196 -19.87 5.38 -3.66
C LEU A 196 -19.66 5.54 -5.17
N VAL A 197 -18.91 4.61 -5.77
CA VAL A 197 -18.76 4.47 -7.21
C VAL A 197 -19.41 3.16 -7.65
N ARG A 198 -20.25 3.19 -8.70
CA ARG A 198 -20.87 1.97 -9.25
C ARG A 198 -19.78 1.08 -9.85
N SER A 199 -19.84 -0.22 -9.55
CA SER A 199 -18.83 -1.19 -9.97
C SER A 199 -19.46 -2.49 -10.47
N THR A 200 -18.65 -3.29 -11.17
CA THR A 200 -19.01 -4.70 -11.43
C THR A 200 -18.92 -5.52 -10.14
N PRO A 201 -19.55 -6.72 -10.08
CA PRO A 201 -19.49 -7.56 -8.89
C PRO A 201 -18.09 -8.05 -8.54
N HIS A 202 -17.22 -8.23 -9.55
CA HIS A 202 -15.84 -8.66 -9.40
C HIS A 202 -14.99 -8.22 -10.60
N SER A 203 -13.66 -8.34 -10.48
CA SER A 203 -12.71 -8.18 -11.58
C SER A 203 -11.39 -8.86 -11.26
N ILE A 204 -10.73 -9.41 -12.29
CA ILE A 204 -9.31 -9.79 -12.23
C ILE A 204 -8.51 -8.77 -13.05
N VAL A 205 -7.34 -8.37 -12.58
CA VAL A 205 -6.37 -7.55 -13.32
C VAL A 205 -5.00 -8.19 -13.23
N ASN A 206 -4.21 -8.03 -14.30
CA ASN A 206 -2.80 -8.38 -14.30
C ASN A 206 -1.99 -7.15 -13.88
N LEU A 207 -1.05 -7.33 -12.97
CA LEU A 207 -0.12 -6.30 -12.51
C LEU A 207 1.30 -6.83 -12.66
N SER A 208 2.25 -5.92 -12.87
CA SER A 208 3.67 -6.21 -12.94
C SER A 208 4.40 -5.21 -12.07
N SER A 209 5.36 -5.68 -11.26
CA SER A 209 6.26 -4.79 -10.52
C SER A 209 6.99 -3.84 -11.47
N LEU A 210 7.56 -2.76 -10.92
CA LEU A 210 8.19 -1.68 -11.66
C LEU A 210 9.20 -2.15 -12.72
N HIS A 211 10.02 -3.15 -12.43
CA HIS A 211 10.99 -3.74 -13.36
C HIS A 211 10.58 -5.15 -13.83
N GLY A 212 9.38 -5.60 -13.48
CA GLY A 212 8.79 -6.84 -13.97
C GLY A 212 9.32 -8.12 -13.35
N SER A 213 10.06 -8.06 -12.23
CA SER A 213 10.47 -9.25 -11.49
C SER A 213 9.31 -10.03 -10.87
N LEU A 214 8.17 -9.37 -10.62
CA LEU A 214 6.96 -10.00 -10.10
C LEU A 214 5.76 -9.71 -11.00
N LYS A 215 5.18 -10.78 -11.56
CA LYS A 215 3.91 -10.75 -12.30
C LYS A 215 2.79 -11.29 -11.42
N MET A 216 1.69 -10.56 -11.33
CA MET A 216 0.60 -10.85 -10.40
C MET A 216 -0.74 -10.83 -11.10
N LYS A 217 -1.66 -11.65 -10.60
CA LYS A 217 -3.10 -11.51 -10.83
C LYS A 217 -3.74 -11.04 -9.55
N HIS A 218 -4.36 -9.86 -9.58
CA HIS A 218 -5.15 -9.35 -8.46
C HIS A 218 -6.63 -9.55 -8.77
N PHE A 219 -7.38 -10.05 -7.77
CA PHE A 219 -8.81 -10.21 -7.84
C PHE A 219 -9.50 -9.41 -6.75
N SER A 220 -10.57 -8.72 -7.15
CA SER A 220 -11.43 -7.98 -6.26
C SER A 220 -12.86 -8.43 -6.44
N LYS A 221 -13.60 -8.44 -5.33
CA LYS A 221 -15.00 -8.78 -5.25
C LYS A 221 -15.74 -7.72 -4.43
N SER A 222 -16.97 -7.47 -4.83
CA SER A 222 -17.94 -6.66 -4.07
C SER A 222 -18.81 -7.54 -3.18
N LYS A 223 -19.64 -6.92 -2.35
CA LYS A 223 -20.69 -7.60 -1.56
C LYS A 223 -21.66 -8.43 -2.41
N ALA A 224 -21.88 -8.06 -3.67
CA ALA A 224 -22.77 -8.79 -4.58
C ALA A 224 -22.14 -10.08 -5.16
N TYR A 225 -20.85 -10.31 -4.92
CA TYR A 225 -20.16 -11.49 -5.43
C TYR A 225 -20.46 -12.74 -4.59
N GLY A 226 -20.81 -13.84 -5.25
CA GLY A 226 -20.94 -15.15 -4.60
C GLY A 226 -22.24 -15.37 -3.83
N SER A 227 -23.28 -14.54 -4.03
CA SER A 227 -24.63 -14.75 -3.49
C SER A 227 -25.38 -15.95 -4.15
N GLY A 228 -24.69 -17.08 -4.35
CA GLY A 228 -25.27 -18.32 -4.88
C GLY A 228 -24.34 -19.33 -5.58
N LYS A 229 -23.00 -19.19 -5.61
CA LYS A 229 -22.10 -20.17 -6.27
C LYS A 229 -20.72 -20.30 -5.60
N SER A 230 -20.18 -21.53 -5.60
CA SER A 230 -18.81 -21.87 -5.20
C SER A 230 -17.78 -21.34 -6.21
N PHE A 231 -16.61 -20.94 -5.71
CA PHE A 231 -15.49 -20.40 -6.47
C PHE A 231 -14.41 -21.49 -6.65
N SER A 232 -14.06 -21.79 -7.90
CA SER A 232 -12.89 -22.63 -8.24
C SER A 232 -11.86 -21.77 -8.97
N VAL A 233 -10.59 -21.88 -8.60
CA VAL A 233 -9.48 -21.15 -9.23
C VAL A 233 -8.35 -22.10 -9.56
N ASP A 234 -8.01 -22.18 -10.85
CA ASP A 234 -6.92 -23.03 -11.38
C ASP A 234 -5.58 -22.28 -11.51
N SER A 235 -5.35 -21.22 -10.74
CA SER A 235 -4.09 -20.45 -10.80
C SER A 235 -3.75 -19.72 -9.50
N VAL A 236 -2.43 -19.51 -9.29
CA VAL A 236 -1.86 -18.82 -8.13
C VAL A 236 -2.49 -17.43 -7.99
N PHE A 237 -3.34 -17.30 -6.98
CA PHE A 237 -4.05 -16.11 -6.62
C PHE A 237 -3.43 -15.59 -5.32
N PHE A 238 -2.80 -14.42 -5.34
CA PHE A 238 -2.46 -13.72 -4.10
C PHE A 238 -3.72 -13.02 -3.59
N VAL A 239 -4.62 -13.78 -2.96
CA VAL A 239 -5.75 -13.22 -2.20
C VAL A 239 -5.21 -12.83 -0.83
N PHE A 240 -4.80 -11.58 -0.67
CA PHE A 240 -4.52 -11.04 0.67
C PHE A 240 -5.80 -10.84 1.50
N CYS A 241 -6.98 -10.90 0.87
CA CYS A 241 -8.28 -10.66 1.49
C CYS A 241 -9.15 -11.93 1.53
N TRP A 242 -8.74 -12.94 2.30
CA TRP A 242 -9.66 -13.98 2.77
C TRP A 242 -9.39 -14.35 4.23
N ILE A 243 -10.16 -13.76 5.14
CA ILE A 243 -10.72 -14.48 6.28
C ILE A 243 -12.19 -14.07 6.34
N SER A 244 -13.08 -15.04 6.11
CA SER A 244 -14.48 -14.96 6.48
C SER A 244 -14.58 -14.58 7.96
N ALA A 245 -15.05 -13.36 8.24
CA ALA A 245 -15.56 -13.05 9.56
C ALA A 245 -16.90 -13.77 9.72
N TRP A 246 -17.00 -14.59 10.77
CA TRP A 246 -18.25 -15.11 11.29
C TRP A 246 -19.18 -13.97 11.72
#